data_AF-A0A2V6IUX0-F1
#
_entry.id   AF-A0A2V6IUX0-F1
#
_cell.length_a   1.000
_cell.length_b   1.000
_cell.length_c   1.000
_cell.angle_alpha   90.00
_cell.angle_beta   90.00
_cell.angle_gamma   90.00
#
_symmetry.space_group_name_H-M   'P 1'
#
loop_
_entity.id
_entity.type
_entity.pdbx_description
1 polymer ?
#
loop_
_entity_poly.entity_id
_entity_poly.type
_entity_poly.pdbx_seq_one_letter_code
_entity_poly.pdbx_strand_id
1 'polypeptide(L)'
;LPLIALVALGFAEWVPAAKASVPQGEWIILVGGVSLNQWEKYKTQPHDHWWANFVHAARIRTEQLRDQFGPDLMITWLVYKPAYVERAKQDGVDLIGDINSVRDKFNLRLVYFNKGGDVIDYLNNGQPRTSLKVAAFEYFGHSNRACFMFDYSNVIDSSAKAWLHETDLSKIDRRIFAKGPFVKSWGCHTGEEMSRYWHAATGTRMWGAIGKTQFMDEELPILTSEGGKWVN
;
A
#
# COMPACT_ATOMS: atom_id res chain seq x y z
N LEU A 1 -10.20 41.55 -57.67
CA LEU A 1 -8.81 41.03 -57.70
C LEU A 1 -8.27 41.09 -56.27
N PRO A 2 -7.70 39.99 -55.73
CA PRO A 2 -8.40 39.21 -54.71
C PRO A 2 -7.86 39.36 -53.28
N LEU A 3 -8.78 39.01 -52.36
CA LEU A 3 -8.62 38.76 -50.93
C LEU A 3 -7.85 37.44 -50.73
N ILE A 4 -6.75 37.43 -49.97
CA ILE A 4 -6.12 36.20 -49.47
C ILE A 4 -6.15 36.25 -47.95
N ALA A 5 -7.11 35.54 -47.36
CA ALA A 5 -7.11 35.21 -45.94
C ALA A 5 -6.34 33.90 -45.76
N LEU A 6 -5.16 33.98 -45.14
CA LEU A 6 -4.41 32.81 -44.68
C LEU A 6 -4.98 32.36 -43.33
N VAL A 7 -5.75 31.27 -43.34
CA VAL A 7 -6.14 30.55 -42.12
C VAL A 7 -5.02 29.56 -41.80
N ALA A 8 -4.19 29.87 -40.81
CA ALA A 8 -3.25 28.92 -40.25
C ALA A 8 -3.99 28.00 -39.27
N LEU A 9 -4.33 26.79 -39.72
CA LEU A 9 -4.78 25.71 -38.86
C LEU A 9 -3.57 25.14 -38.11
N GLY A 10 -3.39 25.55 -36.85
CA GLY A 10 -2.44 24.93 -35.95
C GLY A 10 -2.95 23.56 -35.50
N PHE A 11 -2.41 22.48 -36.08
CA PHE A 11 -2.53 21.15 -35.51
C PHE A 11 -1.60 21.07 -34.29
N ALA A 12 -2.17 21.19 -33.08
CA ALA A 12 -1.49 20.75 -31.87
C ALA A 12 -1.52 19.21 -31.87
N GLU A 13 -0.43 18.59 -32.34
CA GLU A 13 -0.25 17.15 -32.19
C GLU A 13 -0.21 16.84 -30.69
N TRP A 14 -1.25 16.12 -30.23
CA TRP A 14 -1.25 15.46 -28.94
C TRP A 14 -0.16 14.39 -28.97
N VAL A 15 1.01 14.72 -28.46
CA VAL A 15 2.06 13.72 -28.21
C VAL A 15 1.60 12.92 -26.99
N PRO A 16 1.22 11.64 -27.13
CA PRO A 16 0.91 10.83 -25.95
C PRO A 16 2.16 10.78 -25.07
N ALA A 17 2.00 11.12 -23.79
CA ALA A 17 3.08 11.00 -22.82
C ALA A 17 3.67 9.59 -22.91
N ALA A 18 4.98 9.49 -23.17
CA ALA A 18 5.65 8.20 -23.22
C ALA A 18 5.42 7.48 -21.89
N LYS A 19 4.92 6.23 -21.96
CA LYS A 19 4.79 5.39 -20.76
C LYS A 19 6.16 5.26 -20.10
N ALA A 20 6.20 5.42 -18.77
CA ALA A 20 7.45 5.31 -18.03
C ALA A 20 8.03 3.90 -18.20
N SER A 21 9.36 3.79 -18.26
CA SER A 21 10.01 2.49 -18.31
C SER A 21 9.62 1.65 -17.09
N VAL A 22 9.23 0.39 -17.30
CA VAL A 22 8.89 -0.54 -16.22
C VAL A 22 10.11 -0.68 -15.28
N PRO A 23 9.97 -0.36 -13.98
CA PRO A 23 11.01 -0.60 -13.00
C PRO A 23 11.42 -2.08 -12.97
N GLN A 24 12.73 -2.33 -12.93
CA GLN A 24 13.25 -3.68 -12.77
C GLN A 24 13.09 -4.13 -11.31
N GLY A 25 12.26 -5.14 -11.08
CA GLY A 25 12.06 -5.75 -9.77
C GLY A 25 10.60 -5.97 -9.41
N GLU A 26 10.38 -6.39 -8.17
CA GLU A 26 9.05 -6.60 -7.61
C GLU A 26 8.54 -5.34 -6.91
N TRP A 27 7.30 -4.94 -7.23
CA TRP A 27 6.54 -3.94 -6.49
C TRP A 27 5.66 -4.64 -5.46
N ILE A 28 5.95 -4.44 -4.18
CA ILE A 28 5.20 -5.06 -3.09
C ILE A 28 4.21 -4.06 -2.51
N ILE A 29 2.94 -4.45 -2.46
CA ILE A 29 1.87 -3.74 -1.76
C ILE A 29 1.46 -4.60 -0.56
N LEU A 30 1.80 -4.14 0.65
CA LEU A 30 1.44 -4.75 1.91
C LEU A 30 0.15 -4.14 2.45
N VAL A 31 -0.84 -4.99 2.69
CA VAL A 31 -2.19 -4.60 3.06
C VAL A 31 -2.53 -5.18 4.43
N GLY A 32 -2.80 -4.30 5.38
CA GLY A 32 -3.30 -4.62 6.71
C GLY A 32 -4.76 -5.07 6.70
N GLY A 33 -5.25 -5.41 7.88
CA GLY A 33 -6.61 -5.83 8.14
C GLY A 33 -7.50 -4.70 8.61
N VAL A 34 -8.80 -4.84 8.35
CA VAL A 34 -9.84 -3.92 8.84
C VAL A 34 -10.37 -4.34 10.20
N SER A 35 -10.82 -3.33 10.94
CA SER A 35 -11.56 -3.44 12.20
C SER A 35 -12.90 -4.12 11.98
N LEU A 36 -13.42 -4.82 12.99
CA LEU A 36 -14.78 -5.34 12.95
C LEU A 36 -15.81 -4.23 13.23
N ASN A 37 -16.90 -4.22 12.46
CA ASN A 37 -18.01 -3.27 12.64
C ASN A 37 -18.59 -3.33 14.07
N GLN A 38 -18.57 -4.49 14.71
CA GLN A 38 -19.05 -4.65 16.09
C GLN A 38 -18.33 -3.74 17.08
N TRP A 39 -17.08 -3.35 16.82
CA TRP A 39 -16.32 -2.40 17.63
C TRP A 39 -16.47 -0.97 17.13
N GLU A 40 -16.38 -0.79 15.81
CA GLU A 40 -16.35 0.54 15.18
C GLU A 40 -17.67 1.30 15.30
N LYS A 41 -18.82 0.62 15.28
CA LYS A 41 -20.15 1.25 15.34
C LYS A 41 -20.43 2.06 16.61
N TYR A 42 -19.62 1.88 17.66
CA TYR A 42 -19.75 2.60 18.92
C TYR A 42 -18.79 3.79 19.04
N LYS A 43 -17.87 3.97 18.09
CA LYS A 43 -16.85 5.01 18.14
C LYS A 43 -17.38 6.31 17.52
N THR A 44 -17.09 7.43 18.16
CA THR A 44 -17.40 8.77 17.62
C THR A 44 -16.64 9.03 16.32
N GLN A 45 -15.45 8.45 16.18
CA GLN A 45 -14.66 8.45 14.95
C GLN A 45 -14.23 7.01 14.66
N PRO A 46 -14.95 6.29 13.78
CA PRO A 46 -14.53 4.98 13.32
C PRO A 46 -13.18 5.07 12.58
N HIS A 47 -12.31 4.10 12.81
CA HIS A 47 -11.04 3.93 12.10
C HIS A 47 -11.27 3.40 10.69
N ASP A 48 -12.25 2.50 10.53
CA ASP A 48 -12.61 1.90 9.25
C ASP A 48 -14.06 2.19 8.90
N HIS A 49 -14.26 3.06 7.91
CA HIS A 49 -15.59 3.42 7.44
C HIS A 49 -16.23 2.28 6.61
N TRP A 50 -15.41 1.42 5.99
CA TRP A 50 -15.82 0.28 5.19
C TRP A 50 -14.81 -0.89 5.31
N TRP A 51 -15.30 -2.13 5.34
CA TRP A 51 -14.54 -3.39 5.19
C TRP A 51 -13.43 -3.40 4.13
N ALA A 52 -13.55 -2.62 3.04
CA ALA A 52 -12.59 -2.63 1.94
C ALA A 52 -11.47 -1.59 2.10
N ASN A 53 -11.45 -0.77 3.16
CA ASN A 53 -10.63 0.45 3.27
C ASN A 53 -9.21 0.33 2.68
N PHE A 54 -8.46 -0.67 3.15
CA PHE A 54 -7.06 -0.87 2.73
C PHE A 54 -6.92 -1.61 1.39
N VAL A 55 -7.76 -2.62 1.13
CA VAL A 55 -7.78 -3.34 -0.16
C VAL A 55 -8.19 -2.42 -1.30
N HIS A 56 -9.11 -1.49 -1.04
CA HIS A 56 -9.60 -0.51 -1.99
C HIS A 56 -8.51 0.50 -2.34
N ALA A 57 -7.84 1.08 -1.34
CA ALA A 57 -6.68 1.94 -1.60
C ALA A 57 -5.55 1.20 -2.32
N ALA A 58 -5.28 -0.06 -1.95
CA ALA A 58 -4.33 -0.91 -2.66
C ALA A 58 -4.75 -1.13 -4.12
N ARG A 59 -6.04 -1.31 -4.41
CA ARG A 59 -6.59 -1.43 -5.77
C ARG A 59 -6.37 -0.14 -6.55
N ILE A 60 -6.71 1.03 -5.99
CA ILE A 60 -6.47 2.34 -6.63
C ILE A 60 -4.98 2.46 -6.97
N ARG A 61 -4.09 2.08 -6.04
CA ARG A 61 -2.64 2.11 -6.29
C ARG A 61 -2.24 1.17 -7.42
N THR A 62 -2.78 -0.04 -7.46
CA THR A 62 -2.55 -0.99 -8.55
C THR A 62 -2.98 -0.41 -9.90
N GLU A 63 -4.15 0.23 -9.98
CA GLU A 63 -4.63 0.89 -11.20
C GLU A 63 -3.64 1.97 -11.67
N GLN A 64 -3.22 2.86 -10.77
CA GLN A 64 -2.21 3.89 -11.09
C GLN A 64 -0.90 3.29 -11.58
N LEU A 65 -0.43 2.20 -10.97
CA LEU A 65 0.80 1.52 -11.36
C LEU A 65 0.68 0.88 -12.75
N ARG A 66 -0.48 0.29 -13.05
CA ARG A 66 -0.78 -0.30 -14.36
C ARG A 66 -0.88 0.78 -15.43
N ASP A 67 -1.46 1.93 -15.11
CA ASP A 67 -1.52 3.07 -16.03
C ASP A 67 -0.12 3.63 -16.31
N GLN A 68 0.68 3.79 -15.26
CA GLN A 68 2.01 4.40 -15.32
C GLN A 68 3.04 3.50 -16.02
N PHE A 69 3.08 2.21 -15.67
CA PHE A 69 4.14 1.28 -16.09
C PHE A 69 3.64 0.15 -17.01
N GLY A 70 2.33 -0.09 -17.09
CA GLY A 70 1.77 -1.14 -17.93
C GLY A 70 1.57 -2.49 -17.22
N PRO A 71 1.07 -3.50 -17.97
CA PRO A 71 0.68 -4.79 -17.42
C PRO A 71 1.87 -5.65 -16.95
N ASP A 72 3.06 -5.42 -17.49
CA ASP A 72 4.26 -6.24 -17.23
C ASP A 72 4.94 -5.93 -15.89
N LEU A 73 4.54 -4.85 -15.19
CA LEU A 73 5.05 -4.57 -13.86
C LEU A 73 4.69 -5.72 -12.92
N MET A 74 5.71 -6.32 -12.29
CA MET A 74 5.49 -7.37 -11.31
C MET A 74 4.97 -6.77 -10.01
N ILE A 75 3.68 -6.96 -9.73
CA ILE A 75 3.02 -6.49 -8.51
C ILE A 75 2.66 -7.69 -7.64
N THR A 76 3.14 -7.66 -6.40
CA THR A 76 2.75 -8.61 -5.35
C THR A 76 1.93 -7.90 -4.30
N TRP A 77 0.75 -8.44 -4.01
CA TRP A 77 -0.05 -8.09 -2.84
C TRP A 77 0.23 -9.06 -1.70
N LEU A 78 0.65 -8.52 -0.56
CA LEU A 78 0.72 -9.22 0.71
C LEU A 78 -0.47 -8.79 1.55
N VAL A 79 -1.45 -9.65 1.78
CA VAL A 79 -2.72 -9.28 2.46
C VAL A 79 -2.88 -10.02 3.78
N TYR A 80 -3.17 -9.29 4.85
CA TYR A 80 -3.42 -9.88 6.18
C TYR A 80 -4.76 -10.61 6.20
N LYS A 81 -4.73 -11.92 5.96
CA LYS A 81 -5.94 -12.73 5.74
C LYS A 81 -6.88 -12.81 6.95
N PRO A 82 -6.40 -12.97 8.19
CA PRO A 82 -7.30 -13.20 9.33
C PRO A 82 -8.38 -12.13 9.46
N ALA A 83 -8.03 -10.86 9.24
CA ALA A 83 -9.01 -9.80 9.40
C ALA A 83 -10.17 -9.86 8.42
N TYR A 84 -9.89 -10.17 7.15
CA TYR A 84 -10.92 -10.30 6.13
C TYR A 84 -11.78 -11.56 6.32
N VAL A 85 -11.22 -12.63 6.89
CA VAL A 85 -12.00 -13.83 7.27
C VAL A 85 -13.00 -13.49 8.39
N GLU A 86 -12.56 -12.83 9.45
CA GLU A 86 -13.48 -12.48 10.55
C GLU A 86 -14.52 -11.44 10.12
N ARG A 87 -14.10 -10.45 9.30
CA ARG A 87 -15.02 -9.45 8.77
C ARG A 87 -16.04 -10.07 7.80
N ALA A 88 -15.63 -11.01 6.96
CA ALA A 88 -16.52 -11.76 6.07
C ALA A 88 -17.63 -12.51 6.84
N LYS A 89 -17.28 -13.16 7.96
CA LYS A 89 -18.27 -13.84 8.82
C LYS A 89 -19.27 -12.86 9.42
N GLN A 90 -18.79 -11.70 9.88
CA GLN A 90 -19.65 -10.68 10.48
C GLN A 90 -20.61 -10.06 9.45
N ASP A 91 -20.11 -9.76 8.26
CA ASP A 91 -20.87 -9.05 7.23
C ASP A 91 -21.71 -10.00 6.35
N GLY A 92 -21.44 -11.32 6.40
CA GLY A 92 -22.13 -12.32 5.58
C GLY A 92 -21.76 -12.25 4.09
N VAL A 93 -20.56 -11.76 3.77
CA VAL A 93 -20.07 -11.53 2.40
C VAL A 93 -18.73 -12.24 2.19
N ASP A 94 -18.48 -12.77 1.00
CA ASP A 94 -17.21 -13.42 0.65
C ASP A 94 -16.11 -12.41 0.29
N LEU A 95 -15.56 -11.76 1.32
CA LEU A 95 -14.48 -10.77 1.14
C LEU A 95 -13.19 -11.38 0.56
N ILE A 96 -12.96 -12.68 0.78
CA ILE A 96 -11.79 -13.38 0.23
C ILE A 96 -11.99 -13.59 -1.28
N GLY A 97 -13.19 -13.95 -1.71
CA GLY A 97 -13.60 -13.97 -3.11
C GLY A 97 -13.42 -12.60 -3.77
N ASP A 98 -13.87 -11.53 -3.12
CA ASP A 98 -13.72 -10.16 -3.63
C ASP A 98 -12.24 -9.78 -3.83
N ILE A 99 -11.37 -10.06 -2.85
CA ILE A 99 -9.92 -9.81 -2.98
C ILE A 99 -9.31 -10.63 -4.13
N ASN A 100 -9.71 -11.91 -4.25
CA ASN A 100 -9.24 -12.76 -5.34
C ASN A 100 -9.69 -12.24 -6.71
N SER A 101 -10.89 -11.64 -6.82
CA SER A 101 -11.36 -11.02 -8.06
C SER A 101 -10.46 -9.86 -8.51
N VAL A 102 -9.94 -9.07 -7.56
CA VAL A 102 -8.99 -7.98 -7.85
C VAL A 102 -7.67 -8.55 -8.34
N ARG A 103 -7.17 -9.61 -7.70
CA ARG A 103 -5.98 -10.35 -8.17
C ARG A 103 -6.14 -10.78 -9.62
N ASP A 104 -7.27 -11.40 -9.96
CA ASP A 104 -7.53 -11.93 -11.30
C ASP A 104 -7.64 -10.81 -12.33
N LYS A 105 -8.37 -9.74 -12.00
CA LYS A 105 -8.53 -8.56 -12.88
C LYS A 105 -7.20 -7.90 -13.23
N PHE A 106 -6.26 -7.80 -12.28
CA PHE A 106 -5.00 -7.07 -12.45
C PHE A 106 -3.77 -7.96 -12.63
N ASN A 107 -3.98 -9.28 -12.75
CA ASN A 107 -2.93 -10.29 -12.83
C ASN A 107 -1.85 -10.11 -11.74
N LEU A 108 -2.31 -10.06 -10.49
CA LEU A 108 -1.45 -9.84 -9.33
C LEU A 108 -0.91 -11.17 -8.81
N ARG A 109 0.29 -11.14 -8.22
CA ARG A 109 0.68 -12.19 -7.28
C ARG A 109 0.04 -11.87 -5.93
N LEU A 110 -0.90 -12.69 -5.49
CA LEU A 110 -1.53 -12.52 -4.17
C LEU A 110 -0.94 -13.53 -3.18
N VAL A 111 -0.44 -13.04 -2.05
CA VAL A 111 0.04 -13.84 -0.94
C VAL A 111 -0.71 -13.40 0.32
N TYR A 112 -1.40 -14.36 0.92
CA TYR A 112 -2.03 -14.15 2.21
C TYR A 112 -1.04 -14.43 3.34
N PHE A 113 -0.99 -13.55 4.34
CA PHE A 113 -0.17 -13.73 5.53
C PHE A 113 -1.00 -13.62 6.83
N ASN A 114 -0.46 -14.12 7.93
CA ASN A 114 -1.19 -14.27 9.20
C ASN A 114 -0.51 -13.62 10.41
N LYS A 115 0.78 -13.26 10.32
CA LYS A 115 1.53 -12.58 11.38
C LYS A 115 2.69 -11.78 10.79
N GLY A 116 3.27 -10.86 11.58
CA GLY A 116 4.33 -9.98 11.07
C GLY A 116 5.60 -10.70 10.60
N GLY A 117 5.95 -11.84 11.22
CA GLY A 117 7.07 -12.66 10.77
C GLY A 117 6.93 -13.13 9.32
N ASP A 118 5.71 -13.46 8.88
CA ASP A 118 5.44 -13.93 7.51
C ASP A 118 5.81 -12.86 6.46
N VAL A 119 5.67 -11.57 6.80
CA VAL A 119 6.05 -10.45 5.93
C VAL A 119 7.56 -10.41 5.76
N ILE A 120 8.32 -10.56 6.85
CA ILE A 120 9.79 -10.61 6.82
C ILE A 120 10.26 -11.83 6.02
N ASP A 121 9.63 -12.98 6.25
CA ASP A 121 9.94 -14.22 5.54
C ASP A 121 9.70 -14.07 4.03
N TYR A 122 8.60 -13.42 3.62
CA TYR A 122 8.35 -13.14 2.21
C TYR A 122 9.34 -12.13 1.62
N LEU A 123 9.64 -11.04 2.34
CA LEU A 123 10.61 -10.05 1.89
C LEU A 123 11.99 -10.70 1.66
N ASN A 124 12.44 -11.52 2.59
CA ASN A 124 13.74 -12.16 2.51
C ASN A 124 13.77 -13.31 1.49
N ASN A 125 12.72 -14.14 1.43
CA ASN A 125 12.78 -15.45 0.79
C ASN A 125 11.58 -15.78 -0.15
N GLY A 126 10.58 -14.92 -0.26
CA GLY A 126 9.38 -15.16 -1.07
C GLY A 126 9.59 -15.17 -2.58
N GLN A 127 10.76 -14.70 -3.03
CA GLN A 127 11.23 -14.63 -4.41
C GLN A 127 12.75 -14.87 -4.47
N PRO A 128 13.33 -15.20 -5.64
CA PRO A 128 14.78 -15.31 -5.79
C PRO A 128 15.46 -13.94 -5.70
N ARG A 129 15.72 -13.44 -4.48
CA ARG A 129 16.23 -12.08 -4.20
C ARG A 129 17.62 -11.78 -4.77
N THR A 130 18.33 -12.78 -5.26
CA THR A 130 19.59 -12.58 -6.00
C THR A 130 19.35 -12.00 -7.39
N SER A 131 18.27 -12.38 -8.08
CA SER A 131 17.90 -11.92 -9.42
C SER A 131 16.69 -10.98 -9.44
N LEU A 132 15.77 -11.12 -8.49
CA LEU A 132 14.54 -10.33 -8.39
C LEU A 132 14.51 -9.51 -7.11
N LYS A 133 14.95 -8.26 -7.20
CA LYS A 133 14.99 -7.31 -6.09
C LYS A 133 13.64 -6.67 -5.82
N VAL A 134 13.45 -6.18 -4.60
CA VAL A 134 12.31 -5.32 -4.24
C VAL A 134 12.57 -3.92 -4.79
N ALA A 135 11.83 -3.56 -5.84
CA ALA A 135 11.91 -2.23 -6.47
C ALA A 135 11.04 -1.21 -5.74
N ALA A 136 9.96 -1.67 -5.12
CA ALA A 136 9.13 -0.83 -4.28
C ALA A 136 8.43 -1.62 -3.18
N PHE A 137 8.12 -0.93 -2.08
CA PHE A 137 7.35 -1.45 -0.96
C PHE A 137 6.39 -0.38 -0.45
N GLU A 138 5.09 -0.65 -0.54
CA GLU A 138 4.05 0.26 -0.06
C GLU A 138 3.19 -0.41 0.99
N TYR A 139 2.92 0.26 2.11
CA TYR A 139 2.06 -0.23 3.18
C TYR A 139 0.74 0.54 3.24
N PHE A 140 -0.38 -0.18 3.22
CA PHE A 140 -1.74 0.31 3.42
C PHE A 140 -2.36 -0.40 4.63
N GLY A 141 -2.61 0.33 5.71
CA GLY A 141 -3.18 -0.24 6.93
C GLY A 141 -3.10 0.70 8.10
N HIS A 142 -3.56 0.22 9.25
CA HIS A 142 -3.43 0.90 10.52
C HIS A 142 -1.97 0.99 10.96
N SER A 143 -1.59 2.12 11.55
CA SER A 143 -0.26 2.26 12.13
C SER A 143 -0.26 3.29 13.24
N ASN A 144 0.77 3.18 14.07
CA ASN A 144 1.22 4.25 14.93
C ASN A 144 2.67 4.58 14.54
N ARG A 145 3.34 5.40 15.35
CA ARG A 145 4.72 5.79 15.06
C ARG A 145 5.71 4.62 14.97
N ALA A 146 5.47 3.51 15.68
CA ALA A 146 6.42 2.41 15.88
C ALA A 146 6.00 1.07 15.22
N CYS A 147 4.77 0.96 14.70
CA CYS A 147 4.24 -0.30 14.18
C CYS A 147 3.45 -0.14 12.89
N PHE A 148 3.65 -1.07 11.96
CA PHE A 148 2.58 -1.48 11.04
C PHE A 148 1.64 -2.44 11.78
N MET A 149 0.37 -2.07 11.90
CA MET A 149 -0.62 -2.83 12.67
C MET A 149 -1.48 -3.61 11.66
N PHE A 150 -1.10 -4.87 11.44
CA PHE A 150 -1.79 -5.73 10.47
C PHE A 150 -3.16 -6.16 10.96
N ASP A 151 -3.29 -6.32 12.26
CA ASP A 151 -4.57 -6.38 12.96
C ASP A 151 -4.75 -5.05 13.69
N TYR A 152 -5.94 -4.48 13.61
CA TYR A 152 -6.40 -3.49 14.58
C TYR A 152 -7.91 -3.63 14.76
N SER A 153 -8.36 -3.76 16.01
CA SER A 153 -9.76 -3.99 16.33
C SER A 153 -10.38 -5.16 15.54
N ASN A 154 -9.61 -6.20 15.18
CA ASN A 154 -10.18 -7.41 14.60
C ASN A 154 -10.56 -8.44 15.66
N VAL A 155 -9.75 -8.55 16.72
CA VAL A 155 -9.99 -9.50 17.83
C VAL A 155 -10.32 -8.81 19.14
N ILE A 156 -9.65 -7.69 19.44
CA ILE A 156 -9.81 -6.90 20.67
C ILE A 156 -10.01 -5.45 20.28
N ASP A 157 -11.03 -4.79 20.82
CA ASP A 157 -11.29 -3.37 20.53
C ASP A 157 -10.05 -2.50 20.83
N SER A 158 -9.73 -1.62 19.88
CA SER A 158 -8.68 -0.61 19.97
C SER A 158 -7.28 -1.18 20.22
N SER A 159 -7.03 -2.43 19.79
CA SER A 159 -5.76 -3.12 19.94
C SER A 159 -5.41 -4.00 18.72
N ALA A 160 -4.16 -4.45 18.66
CA ALA A 160 -3.60 -5.28 17.60
C ALA A 160 -3.06 -6.60 18.18
N LYS A 161 -3.35 -7.74 17.53
CA LYS A 161 -2.71 -9.04 17.83
C LYS A 161 -1.66 -9.45 16.80
N ALA A 162 -1.57 -8.73 15.70
CA ALA A 162 -0.55 -8.90 14.68
C ALA A 162 -0.02 -7.53 14.22
N TRP A 163 1.29 -7.35 14.33
CA TRP A 163 1.98 -6.13 13.91
C TRP A 163 3.40 -6.47 13.44
N LEU A 164 4.04 -5.49 12.80
CA LEU A 164 5.48 -5.44 12.60
C LEU A 164 6.01 -4.22 13.35
N HIS A 165 6.78 -4.46 14.41
CA HIS A 165 7.39 -3.38 15.19
C HIS A 165 8.65 -2.89 14.50
N GLU A 166 8.99 -1.61 14.68
CA GLU A 166 10.18 -0.99 14.10
C GLU A 166 11.49 -1.73 14.41
N THR A 167 11.58 -2.40 15.56
CA THR A 167 12.76 -3.20 15.94
C THR A 167 12.88 -4.50 15.14
N ASP A 168 11.76 -5.02 14.63
CA ASP A 168 11.75 -6.21 13.78
C ASP A 168 12.27 -5.91 12.37
N LEU A 169 12.30 -4.64 11.94
CA LEU A 169 12.81 -4.25 10.63
C LEU A 169 14.27 -4.66 10.42
N SER A 170 15.05 -4.77 11.51
CA SER A 170 16.44 -5.24 11.48
C SER A 170 16.61 -6.68 10.98
N LYS A 171 15.52 -7.46 10.94
CA LYS A 171 15.48 -8.82 10.41
C LYS A 171 15.28 -8.85 8.88
N ILE A 172 14.97 -7.72 8.24
CA ILE A 172 14.91 -7.62 6.79
C ILE A 172 16.33 -7.58 6.24
N ASP A 173 16.66 -8.47 5.31
CA ASP A 173 17.95 -8.45 4.62
C ASP A 173 18.00 -7.23 3.68
N ARG A 174 18.76 -6.21 4.05
CA ARG A 174 18.93 -4.98 3.25
C ARG A 174 19.34 -5.21 1.80
N ARG A 175 19.97 -6.36 1.48
CA ARG A 175 20.42 -6.68 0.12
C ARG A 175 19.28 -7.08 -0.81
N ILE A 176 18.06 -7.28 -0.32
CA ILE A 176 16.91 -7.61 -1.18
C ILE A 176 16.44 -6.44 -2.00
N PHE A 177 16.74 -5.20 -1.59
CA PHE A 177 16.26 -4.00 -2.27
C PHE A 177 17.04 -3.70 -3.54
N ALA A 178 16.33 -3.18 -4.55
CA ALA A 178 16.92 -2.65 -5.76
C ALA A 178 17.69 -1.34 -5.44
N LYS A 179 18.44 -0.81 -6.41
CA LYS A 179 19.06 0.50 -6.26
C LYS A 179 17.98 1.59 -6.33
N GLY A 180 17.86 2.40 -5.28
CA GLY A 180 16.89 3.49 -5.20
C GLY A 180 15.44 3.00 -5.18
N PRO A 181 15.06 2.08 -4.27
CA PRO A 181 13.69 1.56 -4.24
C PRO A 181 12.73 2.64 -3.76
N PHE A 182 11.49 2.58 -4.22
CA PHE A 182 10.42 3.44 -3.69
C PHE A 182 9.78 2.77 -2.47
N VAL A 183 9.87 3.39 -1.29
CA VAL A 183 9.25 2.85 -0.07
C VAL A 183 8.31 3.89 0.52
N LYS A 184 7.06 3.51 0.79
CA LYS A 184 6.07 4.39 1.42
C LYS A 184 5.12 3.65 2.34
N SER A 185 4.94 4.16 3.55
CA SER A 185 3.80 3.83 4.39
C SER A 185 2.72 4.89 4.20
N TRP A 186 1.50 4.44 3.93
CA TRP A 186 0.31 5.29 3.84
C TRP A 186 -0.47 5.38 5.16
N GLY A 187 0.00 4.72 6.21
CA GLY A 187 -0.62 4.75 7.53
C GLY A 187 -0.18 5.94 8.39
N CYS A 188 -1.01 6.26 9.38
CA CYS A 188 -0.81 7.33 10.35
C CYS A 188 0.54 7.25 11.08
N HIS A 189 1.14 8.41 11.37
CA HIS A 189 2.27 8.60 12.29
C HIS A 189 3.60 7.89 11.96
N THR A 190 3.67 7.07 10.90
CA THR A 190 4.87 6.28 10.56
C THR A 190 6.11 7.11 10.22
N GLY A 191 5.93 8.38 9.82
CA GLY A 191 7.02 9.33 9.59
C GLY A 191 7.64 9.90 10.87
N GLU A 192 6.99 9.72 12.02
CA GLU A 192 7.46 10.25 13.30
C GLU A 192 8.58 9.38 13.91
N GLU A 193 8.62 8.08 13.58
CA GLU A 193 9.61 7.16 14.15
C GLU A 193 10.00 6.02 13.18
N MET A 194 9.04 5.25 12.68
CA MET A 194 9.26 4.09 11.80
C MET A 194 10.14 4.38 10.57
N SER A 195 9.98 5.54 9.90
CA SER A 195 10.84 5.93 8.76
C SER A 195 12.32 5.94 9.10
N ARG A 196 12.69 6.38 10.32
CA ARG A 196 14.08 6.38 10.79
C ARG A 196 14.61 4.97 11.01
N TYR A 197 13.82 4.10 11.66
CA TYR A 197 14.21 2.71 11.90
C TYR A 197 14.29 1.90 10.61
N TRP A 198 13.38 2.15 9.68
CA TRP A 198 13.42 1.55 8.34
C TRP A 198 14.74 1.86 7.64
N HIS A 199 15.16 3.14 7.65
CA HIS A 199 16.44 3.54 7.07
C HIS A 199 17.62 2.90 7.79
N ALA A 200 17.61 2.84 9.12
CA ALA A 200 18.67 2.19 9.89
C ALA A 200 18.80 0.69 9.59
N ALA A 201 17.68 -0.01 9.41
CA ALA A 201 17.68 -1.44 9.13
C ALA A 201 18.08 -1.76 7.68
N THR A 202 17.43 -1.07 6.73
CA THR A 202 17.45 -1.43 5.30
C THR A 202 18.40 -0.59 4.46
N GLY A 203 18.83 0.57 4.95
CA GLY A 203 19.58 1.55 4.17
C GLY A 203 18.74 2.27 3.09
N THR A 204 17.42 2.08 3.08
CA THR A 204 16.50 2.72 2.12
C THR A 204 15.63 3.73 2.85
N ARG A 205 15.19 4.80 2.18
CA ARG A 205 14.30 5.80 2.81
C ARG A 205 12.85 5.40 2.62
N MET A 206 12.07 5.49 3.69
CA MET A 206 10.63 5.26 3.67
C MET A 206 9.89 6.56 3.90
N TRP A 207 9.02 6.92 2.94
CA TRP A 207 8.04 7.98 3.17
C TRP A 207 7.01 7.54 4.20
N GLY A 208 6.79 8.36 5.23
CA GLY A 208 5.77 8.13 6.25
C GLY A 208 5.06 9.43 6.64
N ALA A 209 3.89 9.30 7.25
CA ALA A 209 3.09 10.45 7.69
C ALA A 209 3.57 10.97 9.05
N ILE A 210 3.70 12.29 9.19
CA ILE A 210 3.56 12.97 10.47
C ILE A 210 2.08 13.33 10.61
N GLY A 211 1.44 12.84 11.68
CA GLY A 211 0.00 12.98 11.89
C GLY A 211 -0.86 11.85 11.27
N LYS A 212 -2.17 12.08 11.30
CA LYS A 212 -3.21 11.15 10.85
C LYS A 212 -3.36 11.16 9.33
N THR A 213 -3.66 9.99 8.79
CA THR A 213 -4.06 9.77 7.40
C THR A 213 -5.52 9.33 7.35
N GLN A 214 -6.23 9.71 6.29
CA GLN A 214 -7.58 9.24 5.99
C GLN A 214 -7.56 8.48 4.67
N PHE A 215 -8.14 7.28 4.69
CA PHE A 215 -8.39 6.49 3.50
C PHE A 215 -9.66 7.01 2.82
N MET A 216 -9.59 7.18 1.50
CA MET A 216 -10.60 7.85 0.67
C MET A 216 -11.21 6.86 -0.32
N ASP A 217 -12.40 7.18 -0.83
CA ASP A 217 -13.12 6.32 -1.77
C ASP A 217 -12.58 6.43 -3.21
N GLU A 218 -12.00 7.56 -3.59
CA GLU A 218 -11.61 7.82 -4.99
C GLU A 218 -10.12 8.12 -5.17
N GLU A 219 -9.36 8.20 -4.08
CA GLU A 219 -7.95 8.55 -4.12
C GLU A 219 -7.11 7.81 -3.06
N LEU A 220 -5.79 7.94 -3.18
CA LEU A 220 -4.87 7.41 -2.17
C LEU A 220 -4.99 8.21 -0.86
N PRO A 221 -4.57 7.63 0.28
CA PRO A 221 -4.76 8.26 1.58
C PRO A 221 -4.19 9.68 1.67
N ILE A 222 -4.98 10.57 2.28
CA ILE A 222 -4.64 11.99 2.49
C ILE A 222 -4.26 12.26 3.94
N LEU A 223 -3.55 13.37 4.20
CA LEU A 223 -3.23 13.82 5.56
C LEU A 223 -4.39 14.66 6.11
N THR A 224 -4.79 14.42 7.36
CA THR A 224 -5.91 15.14 7.99
C THR A 224 -5.53 15.92 9.24
N SER A 225 -4.33 15.68 9.79
CA SER A 225 -3.84 16.47 10.92
C SER A 225 -3.39 17.86 10.48
N GLU A 226 -3.66 18.85 11.32
CA GLU A 226 -3.05 20.17 11.19
C GLU A 226 -1.52 20.04 11.23
N GLY A 227 -0.83 20.66 10.25
CA GLY A 227 0.61 20.52 10.09
C GLY A 227 1.09 19.13 9.62
N GLY A 228 0.18 18.23 9.26
CA GLY A 228 0.51 16.91 8.75
C GLY A 228 1.31 16.99 7.45
N LYS A 229 2.30 16.11 7.30
CA LYS A 229 3.17 16.06 6.11
C LYS A 229 3.79 14.68 5.91
N TRP A 230 4.17 14.38 4.67
CA TRP A 230 4.96 13.20 4.33
C TRP A 230 6.45 13.51 4.49
N VAL A 231 7.20 12.63 5.17
CA VAL A 231 8.65 12.76 5.43
C VAL A 231 9.38 11.45 5.16
N ASN A 232 10.70 11.50 4.88
CA ASN A 232 11.54 10.32 4.66
C ASN A 232 13.00 10.50 5.11
#